data_AF-A0A962GAA4-F1
#
_entry.id   AF-A0A962GAA4-F1
#
_cell.length_a   1.000
_cell.length_b   1.000
_cell.length_c   1.000
_cell.angle_alpha   90.00
_cell.angle_beta   90.00
_cell.angle_gamma   90.00
#
_symmetry.space_group_name_H-M   'P 1'
#
loop_
_entity.id
_entity.type
_entity.pdbx_description
1 polymer ?
#
loop_
_entity_poly.entity_id
_entity_poly.type
_entity_poly.pdbx_seq_one_letter_code
_entity_poly.pdbx_strand_id
1 'polypeptide(L)' 'LQFRFNAEGEATHVYTPARWMRERGRYRALAWEGRYFDYAWCDGVRVPLRAEVGWYVDEAWCPVWKGRIEHIEQLPA' A
#
# COMPACT_ATOMS: atom_id res chain seq x y z
N LEU A 1 13.10 -3.23 0.34
CA LEU A 1 11.85 -2.59 0.79
C LEU A 1 12.15 -1.14 1.12
N GLN A 2 11.34 -0.20 0.66
CA GLN A 2 11.51 1.24 0.83
C GLN A 2 10.19 1.85 1.29
N PHE A 3 10.25 2.71 2.29
CA PHE A 3 9.11 3.48 2.79
C PHE A 3 9.34 4.95 2.47
N ARG A 4 8.31 5.64 2.00
CA ARG A 4 8.35 7.09 1.78
C ARG A 4 7.29 7.73 2.67
N PHE A 5 7.68 8.79 3.36
CA PHE A 5 6.83 9.54 4.27
C PHE A 5 6.67 10.98 3.77
N ASN A 6 5.51 11.60 4.01
CA ASN A 6 5.35 13.05 3.82
C ASN A 6 5.86 13.83 5.05
N ALA A 7 5.73 15.16 5.02
CA ALA A 7 6.21 16.04 6.08
C ALA A 7 5.47 15.83 7.41
N GLU A 8 4.24 15.32 7.35
CA GLU A 8 3.39 15.02 8.49
C GLU A 8 3.63 13.61 9.07
N GLY A 9 4.64 12.90 8.57
CA GLY A 9 5.03 11.57 9.04
C GLY A 9 4.14 10.42 8.56
N GLU A 10 3.29 10.64 7.56
CA GLU A 10 2.40 9.62 7.00
C GLU A 10 3.14 8.81 5.94
N ALA A 11 3.03 7.48 5.99
CA ALA A 11 3.59 6.61 4.96
C ALA A 11 2.80 6.76 3.65
N THR A 12 3.36 7.40 2.63
CA THR A 12 2.66 7.61 1.36
C THR A 12 2.92 6.49 0.37
N HIS A 13 4.11 5.86 0.43
CA HIS A 13 4.50 4.79 -0.47
C HIS A 13 5.26 3.69 0.25
N VAL A 14 4.97 2.45 -0.12
CA VAL A 14 5.78 1.27 0.21
C VAL A 14 6.18 0.60 -1.08
N TYR A 15 7.48 0.61 -1.39
CA TYR A 15 8.02 0.12 -2.64
C TYR A 15 9.02 -1.02 -2.42
N THR A 16 9.03 -1.99 -3.33
CA THR A 16 10.14 -2.94 -3.45
C THR A 16 10.37 -3.27 -4.92
N PRO A 17 11.64 -3.33 -5.39
CA PRO A 17 11.94 -3.65 -6.78
C PRO A 17 11.68 -5.11 -7.13
N ALA A 18 11.56 -5.98 -6.12
CA ALA A 18 11.31 -7.41 -6.28
C ALA A 18 10.39 -7.93 -5.17
N ARG A 19 9.10 -8.09 -5.48
CA ARG A 19 8.14 -8.86 -4.68
C ARG A 19 7.66 -10.05 -5.52
N TRP A 20 7.46 -11.19 -4.88
CA TRP A 20 6.98 -12.38 -5.56
C TRP A 20 5.50 -12.23 -5.92
N MET A 21 5.22 -12.14 -7.22
CA MET A 21 3.89 -12.19 -7.80
C MET A 21 3.60 -13.61 -8.28
N ARG A 22 2.43 -14.15 -7.97
CA ARG A 22 1.94 -15.40 -8.57
C ARG A 22 1.14 -15.08 -9.83
N GLU A 23 1.57 -15.62 -10.96
CA GLU A 23 0.92 -15.47 -12.27
C GLU A 23 0.84 -16.82 -12.97
N ARG A 24 -0.37 -17.26 -13.35
CA ARG A 24 -0.61 -18.52 -14.06
C ARG A 24 0.12 -19.74 -13.45
N GLY A 25 0.11 -19.84 -12.12
CA GLY A 25 0.75 -20.94 -11.38
C GLY A 25 2.27 -20.87 -11.24
N ARG A 26 2.91 -19.81 -11.73
CA ARG A 26 4.35 -19.55 -11.56
C ARG A 26 4.57 -18.31 -10.69
N TYR A 27 5.75 -18.21 -10.09
CA TYR A 27 6.17 -17.03 -9.36
C TYR A 27 7.21 -16.26 -10.17
N ARG A 28 7.05 -14.94 -10.25
CA ARG A 28 8.06 -14.02 -10.78
C ARG A 28 8.25 -12.86 -9.82
N ALA A 29 9.48 -12.36 -9.72
CA ALA A 29 9.79 -11.17 -8.93
C ALA A 29 9.55 -9.93 -9.80
N LEU A 30 8.67 -9.05 -9.34
CA LEU A 30 8.36 -7.78 -10.01
C LEU A 30 8.38 -6.63 -9.02
N ALA A 31 8.62 -5.42 -9.53
CA ALA A 31 8.47 -4.23 -8.72
C ALA A 31 7.01 -4.08 -8.28
N TRP A 32 6.84 -3.70 -7.02
CA TRP A 32 5.55 -3.59 -6.36
C TRP A 32 5.51 -2.30 -5.55
N GLU A 33 4.38 -1.60 -5.60
CA GLU A 33 4.15 -0.40 -4.82
C GLU A 33 2.75 -0.43 -4.20
N GLY A 34 2.71 -0.10 -2.90
CA GLY A 34 1.51 0.35 -2.21
C GLY A 34 1.53 1.87 -2.08
N ARG A 35 0.40 2.51 -2.36
CA ARG A 35 0.17 3.95 -2.24
C ARG A 35 -0.94 4.18 -1.23
N TYR A 36 -0.70 5.04 -0.25
CA TYR A 36 -1.61 5.28 0.87
C TYR A 36 -1.87 6.78 1.00
N PHE A 37 -3.12 7.15 1.21
CA PHE A 37 -3.55 8.54 1.23
C PHE A 37 -4.86 8.69 2.01
N ASP A 38 -5.32 9.94 2.15
CA ASP A 38 -6.55 10.29 2.87
C ASP A 38 -6.45 9.87 4.35
N TYR A 39 -5.37 10.28 5.03
CA TYR A 39 -5.12 9.91 6.41
C TYR A 39 -6.07 10.62 7.38
N ALA A 40 -6.54 9.89 8.40
CA ALA A 40 -7.35 10.43 9.48
C ALA A 40 -6.84 9.97 10.85
N TRP A 41 -7.18 10.75 11.88
CA TRP A 41 -6.97 10.33 13.26
C TRP A 41 -8.10 9.42 13.71
N CYS A 42 -7.75 8.29 14.32
CA CYS A 42 -8.66 7.37 15.00
C CYS A 42 -8.02 7.07 16.37
N ASP A 43 -8.64 7.57 17.44
CA ASP A 43 -8.20 7.48 18.84
C ASP A 43 -6.67 7.55 19.02
N GLY A 44 -6.06 8.64 18.55
CA GLY A 44 -4.62 8.88 18.71
C GLY A 44 -3.70 8.14 17.73
N VAL A 45 -4.23 7.41 16.76
CA VAL A 45 -3.47 6.79 15.67
C VAL A 45 -3.84 7.42 14.33
N ARG A 46 -2.83 7.76 13.51
CA ARG A 46 -3.04 8.18 12.12
C ARG A 46 -3.10 6.99 11.18
N VAL A 47 -4.23 6.81 10.51
CA VAL A 47 -4.51 5.68 9.61
C VAL A 47 -4.85 6.16 8.20
N PRO A 48 -4.37 5.51 7.13
CA PRO A 48 -4.78 5.83 5.77
C PRO A 48 -6.20 5.34 5.52
N LEU A 49 -7.13 6.20 5.08
CA LEU A 49 -8.48 5.77 4.73
C LEU A 49 -8.58 5.19 3.32
N ARG A 50 -7.57 5.42 2.47
CA ARG A 50 -7.53 4.92 1.10
C ARG A 50 -6.16 4.37 0.74
N ALA A 51 -6.17 3.33 -0.08
CA ALA A 51 -4.94 2.79 -0.62
C ALA A 51 -5.13 2.15 -2.00
N GLU A 52 -4.07 2.16 -2.79
CA GLU A 52 -3.95 1.45 -4.05
C GLU A 52 -2.69 0.60 -4.03
N VAL A 53 -2.75 -0.59 -4.62
CA VAL A 53 -1.65 -1.55 -4.59
C VAL A 53 -1.50 -2.22 -5.94
N GLY A 54 -0.25 -2.40 -6.37
CA GLY A 54 0.06 -3.39 -7.38
C GLY A 54 1.46 -3.31 -7.97
N TRP A 55 1.55 -3.74 -9.23
CA TRP A 55 2.78 -4.19 -9.87
C TRP A 55 3.20 -3.28 -11.01
N TYR A 56 4.52 -3.14 -11.18
CA TYR A 56 5.07 -2.60 -12.41
C TYR A 56 5.28 -3.74 -13.40
N VAL A 57 4.47 -3.79 -14.45
CA VAL A 57 4.57 -4.74 -15.56
C VAL A 57 5.04 -3.96 -16.77
N ASP A 58 6.15 -4.39 -17.39
CA ASP A 58 6.77 -3.67 -18.51
C ASP A 58 7.00 -2.18 -18.18
N GLU A 59 7.49 -1.91 -16.95
CA GLU A 59 7.71 -0.58 -16.37
C GLU A 59 6.46 0.28 -16.15
N ALA A 60 5.28 -0.20 -16.58
CA ALA A 60 4.01 0.46 -16.37
C ALA A 60 3.37 0.04 -15.04
N TRP A 61 2.83 1.02 -14.32
CA TRP A 61 2.09 0.76 -13.09
C TRP A 61 0.68 0.23 -13.40
N CYS A 62 0.42 -1.04 -13.12
CA CYS A 62 -0.85 -1.74 -13.30
C CYS A 62 -1.62 -2.03 -11.98
N PRO A 63 -2.59 -1.19 -11.56
CA PRO A 63 -3.34 -1.40 -10.33
C PRO A 63 -4.18 -2.66 -10.30
N VAL A 64 -3.96 -3.46 -9.25
CA VAL A 64 -4.66 -4.73 -9.03
C VAL A 64 -5.60 -4.68 -7.82
N TRP A 65 -5.43 -3.71 -6.94
CA TRP A 65 -6.30 -3.49 -5.80
C TRP A 65 -6.43 -2.00 -5.49
N LYS A 66 -7.65 -1.59 -5.15
CA LYS A 66 -7.99 -0.26 -4.63
C LYS A 66 -8.96 -0.46 -3.47
N GLY A 67 -8.71 0.20 -2.34
CA GLY A 67 -9.54 0.07 -1.16
C GLY A 67 -9.84 1.41 -0.52
N ARG A 68 -11.02 1.46 0.10
CA ARG A 68 -11.45 2.51 1.01
C ARG A 68 -11.85 1.85 2.32
N ILE A 69 -11.40 2.41 3.43
CA ILE A 69 -11.81 1.96 4.75
C ILE A 69 -13.21 2.50 5.04
N GLU A 70 -14.15 1.61 5.33
CA GLU A 70 -15.54 1.94 5.68
C GLU A 70 -15.78 1.90 7.20
N HIS A 71 -14.98 1.11 7.93
CA HIS A 71 -15.08 0.97 9.37
C HIS A 71 -13.70 0.76 10.00
N ILE A 72 -13.45 1.43 11.12
CA ILE A 72 -12.24 1.26 11.93
C ILE A 72 -12.70 0.89 13.33
N GLU A 73 -12.16 -0.21 13.84
CA GLU A 73 -12.38 -0.66 15.22
C GLU A 73 -11.03 -0.74 15.92
N GLN A 74 -10.91 -0.04 17.05
CA GLN A 74 -9.79 -0.24 17.94
C GLN A 74 -10.11 -1.34 18.94
N LEU A 75 -9.25 -2.35 18.99
CA LEU A 75 -9.36 -3.42 19.98
C LEU A 75 -8.85 -2.92 21.34
N PRO A 76 -9.44 -3.39 22.45
CA PRO A 76 -8.93 -3.10 23.79
C PRO A 76 -7.49 -3.63 23.95
N ALA A 77 -6.73 -2.97 24.83
CA ALA A 77 -5.37 -3.34 25.19
C ALA A 77 -5.29 -4.68 25.94
#